data_AF-A0A9Q2WJC3-F1
#
_entry.id   AF-A0A9Q2WJC3-F1
#
_cell.length_a   1.000
_cell.length_b   1.000
_cell.length_c   1.000
_cell.angle_alpha   90.00
_cell.angle_beta   90.00
_cell.angle_gamma   90.00
#
_symmetry.space_group_name_H-M   'P 1'
#
loop_
_entity.id
_entity.type
_entity.pdbx_description
1 polymer ?
#
loop_
_entity_poly.entity_id
_entity_poly.type
_entity_poly.pdbx_seq_one_letter_code
_entity_poly.pdbx_strand_id
1 'polypeptide(L)'
;MSNIDTLRDWDHAKDYVRMQWPMLQQGQSEDFVIATGDQSTVREFITRRPKQLGISLKCKDAAENEKTAVVAIEGEKAPGLKVSDAIVQIDPRYYRPAEVETLLGDPAKAKAKLDWVPEIMLDQIIVEIVANDLDQAKQPVLLQKYGYTVLVGKEMNLHIFYFLVGAQ
;
A
#
# COMPACT_ATOMS: atom_id res chain seq x y z
N MET A 1 1.82 -0.89 12.86
CA MET A 1 0.95 -1.76 12.03
C MET A 1 0.38 -2.87 12.89
N SER A 2 -0.68 -3.57 12.45
CA SER A 2 -1.24 -4.74 13.15
C SER A 2 -0.63 -6.04 12.61
N ASN A 3 -1.41 -7.12 12.50
CA ASN A 3 -0.99 -8.35 11.82
C ASN A 3 -0.60 -8.07 10.36
N ILE A 4 0.69 -8.20 10.03
CA ILE A 4 1.22 -7.99 8.68
C ILE A 4 1.26 -9.28 7.85
N ASP A 5 0.90 -10.41 8.44
CA ASP A 5 0.83 -11.70 7.75
C ASP A 5 -0.57 -11.97 7.17
N THR A 6 -1.55 -11.07 7.38
CA THR A 6 -2.87 -11.17 6.77
C THR A 6 -2.79 -11.10 5.24
N LEU A 7 -3.55 -11.95 4.57
CA LEU A 7 -3.64 -12.08 3.11
C LEU A 7 -4.83 -11.30 2.56
N ARG A 8 -4.60 -10.56 1.47
CA ARG A 8 -5.65 -9.82 0.78
C ARG A 8 -5.50 -9.96 -0.71
N ASP A 9 -6.64 -10.03 -1.39
CA ASP A 9 -6.78 -9.71 -2.80
C ASP A 9 -6.76 -8.18 -2.96
N TRP A 10 -5.74 -7.66 -3.66
CA TRP A 10 -5.48 -6.23 -3.80
C TRP A 10 -5.76 -5.80 -5.23
N ASP A 11 -6.78 -4.96 -5.40
CA ASP A 11 -7.22 -4.49 -6.71
C ASP A 11 -7.10 -2.98 -6.88
N HIS A 12 -7.14 -2.54 -8.15
CA HIS A 12 -7.17 -1.14 -8.50
C HIS A 12 -8.62 -0.61 -8.63
N ALA A 13 -8.93 0.51 -8.00
CA ALA A 13 -10.29 1.09 -7.99
C ALA A 13 -10.86 1.39 -9.40
N LYS A 14 -10.02 1.79 -10.37
CA LYS A 14 -10.40 1.95 -11.79
C LYS A 14 -11.03 0.68 -12.37
N ASP A 15 -10.51 -0.50 -12.04
CA ASP A 15 -11.05 -1.76 -12.54
C ASP A 15 -12.39 -2.13 -11.90
N TYR A 16 -12.58 -1.76 -10.63
CA TYR A 16 -13.84 -1.94 -9.92
C TYR A 16 -14.94 -1.10 -10.55
N VAL A 17 -14.69 0.19 -10.76
CA VAL A 17 -15.70 1.07 -11.38
C VAL A 17 -15.96 0.70 -12.85
N ARG A 18 -14.94 0.20 -13.55
CA ARG A 18 -15.09 -0.36 -14.91
C ARG A 18 -15.98 -1.60 -14.92
N MET A 19 -16.03 -2.39 -13.84
CA MET A 19 -16.95 -3.52 -13.67
C MET A 19 -18.34 -3.12 -13.20
N GLN A 20 -18.46 -2.09 -12.37
CA GLN A 20 -19.74 -1.60 -11.87
C GLN A 20 -20.64 -1.10 -13.01
N TRP A 21 -20.06 -0.46 -14.04
CA TRP A 21 -20.81 0.01 -15.20
C TRP A 21 -21.51 -1.11 -16.01
N PRO A 22 -20.82 -2.17 -16.50
CA PRO A 22 -21.44 -3.25 -17.27
C PRO A 22 -22.44 -4.06 -16.46
N MET A 23 -22.27 -4.17 -15.13
CA MET A 23 -23.28 -4.81 -14.26
C MET A 23 -24.67 -4.18 -14.42
N LEU A 24 -24.74 -2.86 -14.61
CA LEU A 24 -25.99 -2.12 -14.80
C LEU A 24 -26.56 -2.20 -16.22
N GLN A 25 -25.78 -2.68 -17.20
CA GLN A 25 -26.23 -2.78 -18.60
C GLN A 25 -26.92 -4.11 -18.92
N GLN A 26 -27.01 -5.02 -17.94
CA GLN A 26 -27.62 -6.34 -18.12
C GLN A 26 -29.16 -6.27 -18.12
N GLY A 27 -29.80 -7.18 -18.85
CA GLY A 27 -31.26 -7.28 -18.87
C GLY A 27 -31.89 -7.81 -17.58
N GLN A 28 -31.11 -8.46 -16.71
CA GLN A 28 -31.52 -8.93 -15.38
C GLN A 28 -30.45 -8.57 -14.35
N SER A 29 -30.88 -8.19 -13.15
CA SER A 29 -29.99 -7.89 -12.03
C SER A 29 -29.35 -9.15 -11.48
N GLU A 30 -28.05 -9.12 -11.25
CA GLU A 30 -27.28 -10.22 -10.67
C GLU A 30 -26.13 -9.70 -9.81
N ASP A 31 -25.75 -10.50 -8.82
CA ASP A 31 -24.59 -10.23 -7.97
C ASP A 31 -23.31 -10.82 -8.58
N PHE A 32 -22.20 -10.09 -8.48
CA PHE A 32 -20.89 -10.50 -8.99
C PHE A 32 -19.82 -10.28 -7.93
N VAL A 33 -18.88 -11.22 -7.86
CA VAL A 33 -17.59 -11.00 -7.18
C VAL A 33 -16.68 -10.26 -8.14
N ILE A 34 -16.07 -9.18 -7.66
CA ILE A 34 -15.08 -8.37 -8.37
C ILE A 34 -13.80 -8.49 -7.55
N ALA A 35 -12.76 -9.09 -8.13
CA ALA A 35 -11.50 -9.41 -7.45
C ALA A 35 -10.42 -9.78 -8.49
N THR A 36 -9.13 -9.78 -8.11
CA THR A 36 -8.08 -10.27 -8.99
C THR A 36 -8.03 -11.79 -9.06
N GLY A 37 -8.39 -12.48 -7.96
CA GLY A 37 -8.14 -13.90 -7.79
C GLY A 37 -6.70 -14.23 -7.42
N ASP A 38 -5.89 -13.22 -7.07
CA ASP A 38 -4.55 -13.35 -6.51
C ASP A 38 -4.51 -12.69 -5.13
N GLN A 39 -3.68 -13.20 -4.22
CA GLN A 39 -3.54 -12.66 -2.88
C GLN A 39 -2.09 -12.35 -2.54
N SER A 40 -1.89 -11.31 -1.76
CA SER A 40 -0.59 -10.96 -1.19
C SER A 40 -0.75 -10.54 0.26
N THR A 41 0.28 -10.82 1.06
CA THR A 41 0.34 -10.41 2.45
C THR A 41 0.56 -8.91 2.57
N VAL A 42 0.14 -8.33 3.70
CA VAL A 42 0.50 -6.95 4.05
C VAL A 42 2.02 -6.78 4.09
N ARG A 43 2.76 -7.79 4.56
CA ARG A 43 4.22 -7.88 4.56
C ARG A 43 4.82 -7.74 3.16
N GLU A 44 4.32 -8.47 2.18
CA GLU A 44 4.77 -8.34 0.79
C GLU A 44 4.51 -6.94 0.26
N PHE A 45 3.34 -6.37 0.54
CA PHE A 45 3.00 -5.01 0.14
C PHE A 45 4.00 -3.98 0.71
N ILE A 46 4.26 -4.00 2.02
CA ILE A 46 5.17 -3.04 2.66
C ILE A 46 6.65 -3.26 2.32
N THR A 47 7.03 -4.46 1.87
CA THR A 47 8.42 -4.74 1.46
C THR A 47 8.65 -4.47 -0.02
N ARG A 48 7.62 -4.51 -0.86
CA ARG A 48 7.69 -4.16 -2.30
C ARG A 48 7.70 -2.65 -2.53
N ARG A 49 6.93 -1.87 -1.75
CA ARG A 49 6.85 -0.39 -1.93
C ARG A 49 8.21 0.32 -1.82
N PRO A 50 9.04 0.11 -0.79
CA PRO A 50 10.30 0.84 -0.62
C PRO A 50 11.34 0.48 -1.68
N LYS A 51 11.25 -0.70 -2.31
CA LYS A 51 12.12 -1.09 -3.43
C LYS A 51 12.01 -0.15 -4.63
N GLN A 52 10.83 0.43 -4.87
CA GLN A 52 10.61 1.43 -5.92
C GLN A 52 11.42 2.73 -5.71
N LEU A 53 11.93 2.92 -4.49
CA LEU A 53 12.73 4.05 -4.05
C LEU A 53 14.19 3.66 -3.79
N GLY A 54 14.59 2.44 -4.15
CA GLY A 54 15.92 1.90 -3.90
C GLY A 54 16.17 1.48 -2.45
N ILE A 55 15.12 1.31 -1.64
CA ILE A 55 15.25 0.97 -0.23
C ILE A 55 15.05 -0.54 -0.06
N SER A 56 16.07 -1.20 0.50
CA SER A 56 15.99 -2.60 0.90
C SER A 56 15.72 -2.71 2.39
N LEU A 57 14.80 -3.61 2.75
CA LEU A 57 14.33 -3.81 4.11
C LEU A 57 14.66 -5.20 4.63
N LYS A 58 14.88 -5.30 5.94
CA LYS A 58 14.99 -6.57 6.64
C LYS A 58 14.17 -6.55 7.93
N CYS A 59 13.41 -7.61 8.13
CA CYS A 59 12.71 -7.84 9.39
C CYS A 59 13.66 -8.40 10.45
N LYS A 60 13.45 -7.95 11.68
CA LYS A 60 14.07 -8.47 12.90
C LYS A 60 12.96 -8.76 13.90
N ASP A 61 13.23 -9.71 14.79
CA ASP A 61 12.28 -10.22 15.78
C ASP A 61 11.04 -10.86 15.12
N ALA A 62 10.02 -11.20 15.91
CA ALA A 62 8.83 -11.90 15.44
C ALA A 62 7.58 -11.42 16.16
N ALA A 63 6.43 -11.62 15.52
CA ALA A 63 5.10 -11.27 16.03
C ALA A 63 5.03 -9.80 16.48
N GLU A 64 4.53 -9.53 17.68
CA GLU A 64 4.30 -8.17 18.19
C GLU A 64 5.59 -7.35 18.40
N ASN A 65 6.74 -8.02 18.49
CA ASN A 65 8.03 -7.36 18.63
C ASN A 65 8.70 -7.08 17.29
N GLU A 66 8.09 -7.52 16.18
CA GLU A 66 8.70 -7.42 14.87
C GLU A 66 8.91 -5.96 14.45
N LYS A 67 10.12 -5.71 13.96
CA LYS A 67 10.54 -4.42 13.40
C LYS A 67 11.21 -4.63 12.06
N THR A 68 10.87 -3.78 11.10
CA THR A 68 11.52 -3.76 9.80
C THR A 68 12.42 -2.55 9.71
N ALA A 69 13.71 -2.81 9.46
CA ALA A 69 14.74 -1.80 9.35
C ALA A 69 15.35 -1.73 7.95
N VAL A 70 15.85 -0.55 7.59
CA VAL A 70 16.58 -0.32 6.35
C VAL A 70 17.92 -1.04 6.39
N VAL A 71 18.24 -1.81 5.35
CA VAL A 71 19.55 -2.47 5.20
C VAL A 71 20.40 -1.92 4.07
N ALA A 72 19.77 -1.34 3.05
CA ALA A 72 20.46 -0.63 1.98
C ALA A 72 19.56 0.46 1.40
N ILE A 73 20.19 1.53 0.92
CA ILE A 73 19.55 2.63 0.20
C ILE A 73 20.36 2.85 -1.07
N GLU A 74 19.68 2.81 -2.21
CA GLU A 74 20.24 3.04 -3.53
C GLU A 74 19.57 4.27 -4.16
N GLY A 75 20.37 5.15 -4.76
CA GLY A 75 19.88 6.40 -5.35
C GLY A 75 19.57 7.50 -4.32
N GLU A 76 18.86 8.54 -4.77
CA GLU A 76 18.71 9.81 -4.04
C GLU A 76 17.26 10.11 -3.63
N LYS A 77 16.34 9.15 -3.79
CA LYS A 77 14.90 9.35 -3.53
C LYS A 77 14.53 9.30 -2.04
N ALA A 78 15.48 8.95 -1.16
CA ALA A 78 15.27 8.74 0.26
C ALA A 78 16.31 9.48 1.14
N PRO A 79 16.57 10.79 0.93
CA PRO A 79 17.65 11.51 1.63
C PRO A 79 17.48 11.60 3.15
N GLY A 80 16.25 11.46 3.67
CA GLY A 80 15.94 11.51 5.09
C GLY A 80 16.12 10.19 5.84
N LEU A 81 16.41 9.08 5.15
CA LEU A 81 16.62 7.78 5.79
C LEU A 81 18.09 7.41 5.89
N LYS A 82 18.40 6.62 6.92
CA LYS A 82 19.70 6.00 7.13
C LYS A 82 19.57 4.48 7.22
N VAL A 83 20.66 3.79 6.86
CA VAL A 83 20.77 2.35 7.11
C VAL A 83 20.63 2.10 8.60
N SER A 84 19.85 1.07 8.96
CA SER A 84 19.43 0.70 10.32
C SER A 84 18.24 1.46 10.90
N ASP A 85 17.69 2.47 10.21
CA ASP A 85 16.44 3.10 10.66
C ASP A 85 15.30 2.08 10.66
N ALA A 86 14.59 1.99 11.78
CA ALA A 86 13.38 1.18 11.91
C ALA A 86 12.19 1.99 11.39
N ILE A 87 11.61 1.54 10.28
CA ILE A 87 10.56 2.26 9.56
C ILE A 87 9.21 1.55 9.56
N VAL A 88 9.19 0.27 9.96
CA VAL A 88 7.95 -0.45 10.27
C VAL A 88 8.08 -1.09 11.64
N GLN A 89 7.03 -0.98 12.44
CA GLN A 89 6.90 -1.64 13.73
C GLN A 89 5.45 -2.08 13.94
N ILE A 90 5.26 -3.21 14.62
CA ILE A 90 3.97 -3.67 15.08
C ILE A 90 3.51 -2.86 16.31
N ASP A 91 2.26 -2.44 16.31
CA ASP A 91 1.63 -1.69 17.39
C ASP A 91 0.28 -2.35 17.72
N PRO A 92 0.13 -2.91 18.93
CA PRO A 92 -1.07 -3.63 19.38
C PRO A 92 -2.38 -2.86 19.18
N ARG A 93 -2.34 -1.52 19.17
CA ARG A 93 -3.53 -0.68 19.02
C ARG A 93 -4.23 -0.84 17.68
N TYR A 94 -3.53 -1.34 16.65
CA TYR A 94 -4.11 -1.55 15.33
C TYR A 94 -4.72 -2.96 15.16
N TYR A 95 -4.55 -3.87 16.12
CA TYR A 95 -5.17 -5.19 16.04
C TYR A 95 -6.68 -5.09 16.16
N ARG A 96 -7.38 -5.83 15.30
CA ARG A 96 -8.83 -5.92 15.34
C ARG A 96 -9.23 -7.00 16.32
N PRO A 97 -10.26 -6.78 17.18
CA PRO A 97 -10.78 -7.83 18.06
C PRO A 97 -11.25 -9.09 17.31
N ALA A 98 -11.71 -8.91 16.07
CA ALA A 98 -11.98 -9.99 15.13
C ALA A 98 -11.21 -9.71 13.83
N GLU A 99 -10.11 -10.42 13.64
CA GLU A 99 -9.28 -10.27 12.45
C GLU A 99 -9.80 -11.15 11.30
N VAL A 100 -9.62 -10.67 10.08
CA VAL A 100 -9.85 -11.47 8.89
C VAL A 100 -8.49 -11.87 8.35
N GLU A 101 -8.11 -13.13 8.52
CA GLU A 101 -6.77 -13.60 8.17
C GLU A 101 -6.54 -13.65 6.65
N THR A 102 -7.55 -14.05 5.89
CA THR A 102 -7.47 -14.19 4.42
C THR A 102 -8.76 -13.71 3.75
N LEU A 103 -8.60 -13.03 2.62
CA LEU A 103 -9.65 -12.69 1.68
C LEU A 103 -9.12 -12.92 0.27
N LEU A 104 -9.76 -13.83 -0.47
CA LEU A 104 -9.46 -14.16 -1.85
C LEU A 104 -10.79 -14.28 -2.61
N GLY A 105 -10.98 -13.45 -3.64
CA GLY A 105 -12.20 -13.48 -4.43
C GLY A 105 -12.10 -14.41 -5.63
N ASP A 106 -13.24 -14.97 -6.06
CA ASP A 106 -13.34 -15.73 -7.31
C ASP A 106 -14.15 -14.92 -8.36
N PRO A 107 -13.49 -14.27 -9.34
CA PRO A 107 -14.15 -13.48 -10.37
C PRO A 107 -14.65 -14.32 -11.56
N ALA A 108 -14.69 -15.65 -11.49
CA ALA A 108 -15.05 -16.51 -12.62
C ALA A 108 -16.42 -16.16 -13.23
N LYS A 109 -17.41 -15.80 -12.40
CA LYS A 109 -18.74 -15.38 -12.87
C LYS A 109 -18.68 -14.08 -13.68
N ALA A 110 -17.91 -13.09 -13.21
CA ALA A 110 -17.73 -11.81 -13.88
C ALA A 110 -17.06 -12.00 -15.25
N LYS A 111 -16.01 -12.82 -15.31
CA LYS A 111 -15.34 -13.18 -16.55
C LYS A 111 -16.28 -13.90 -17.53
N ALA A 112 -17.03 -14.90 -17.07
CA ALA A 112 -17.89 -15.70 -17.94
C ALA A 112 -19.06 -14.92 -18.54
N LYS A 113 -19.67 -13.99 -17.79
CA LYS A 113 -20.87 -13.27 -18.23
C LYS A 113 -20.61 -11.88 -18.81
N LEU A 114 -19.59 -11.20 -18.30
CA LEU A 114 -19.31 -9.80 -18.63
C LEU A 114 -17.95 -9.61 -19.32
N ASP A 115 -17.23 -10.70 -19.61
CA ASP A 115 -15.85 -10.69 -20.14
C ASP A 115 -14.91 -9.79 -19.32
N TRP A 116 -15.24 -9.60 -18.05
CA TRP A 116 -14.47 -8.72 -17.17
C TRP A 116 -13.27 -9.49 -16.60
N VAL A 117 -12.10 -8.88 -16.75
CA VAL A 117 -10.85 -9.28 -16.11
C VAL A 117 -10.15 -8.03 -15.57
N PRO A 118 -9.46 -8.10 -14.43
CA PRO A 118 -8.66 -6.98 -13.92
C PRO A 118 -7.53 -6.65 -14.91
N GLU A 119 -7.28 -5.37 -15.14
CA GLU A 119 -6.24 -4.89 -16.05
C GLU A 119 -4.99 -4.42 -15.29
N ILE A 120 -5.17 -3.99 -14.04
CA ILE A 120 -4.12 -3.39 -13.21
C ILE A 120 -3.78 -4.33 -12.05
N MET A 121 -2.55 -4.84 -12.04
CA MET A 121 -2.06 -5.78 -11.02
C MET A 121 -1.33 -5.06 -9.87
N LEU A 122 -1.16 -5.77 -8.74
CA LEU A 122 -0.59 -5.22 -7.50
C LEU A 122 0.73 -4.43 -7.69
N ASP A 123 1.65 -4.91 -8.52
CA ASP A 123 2.92 -4.21 -8.72
C ASP A 123 2.74 -2.85 -9.43
N GLN A 124 1.78 -2.75 -10.36
CA GLN A 124 1.42 -1.47 -11.00
C GLN A 124 0.74 -0.53 -10.02
N ILE A 125 -0.15 -1.05 -9.16
CA ILE A 125 -0.76 -0.30 -8.05
C ILE A 125 0.33 0.28 -7.15
N ILE A 126 1.31 -0.54 -6.76
CA ILE A 126 2.44 -0.11 -5.93
C ILE A 126 3.22 1.02 -6.59
N VAL A 127 3.53 0.92 -7.88
CA VAL A 127 4.23 1.98 -8.62
C VAL A 127 3.43 3.29 -8.60
N GLU A 128 2.13 3.25 -8.92
CA GLU A 128 1.26 4.44 -8.95
C GLU A 128 1.18 5.10 -7.56
N ILE A 129 0.91 4.33 -6.50
CA ILE A 129 0.78 4.87 -5.14
C ILE A 129 2.12 5.43 -4.65
N VAL A 130 3.24 4.72 -4.84
CA VAL A 130 4.56 5.19 -4.40
C VAL A 130 4.93 6.50 -5.08
N ALA A 131 4.71 6.61 -6.40
CA ALA A 131 5.02 7.83 -7.15
C ALA A 131 4.20 9.02 -6.63
N ASN A 132 2.89 8.84 -6.48
CA ASN A 132 2.00 9.87 -5.97
C ASN A 132 2.36 10.27 -4.53
N ASP A 133 2.55 9.30 -3.63
CA ASP A 133 2.89 9.57 -2.22
C ASP A 133 4.22 10.31 -2.08
N LEU A 134 5.22 9.96 -2.90
CA LEU A 134 6.51 10.66 -2.91
C LEU A 134 6.35 12.12 -3.36
N ASP A 135 5.57 12.38 -4.40
CA ASP A 135 5.34 13.75 -4.87
C ASP A 135 4.52 14.58 -3.88
N GLN A 136 3.54 13.98 -3.21
CA GLN A 136 2.82 14.62 -2.12
C GLN A 136 3.74 14.94 -0.93
N ALA A 137 4.64 14.03 -0.57
CA ALA A 137 5.58 14.24 0.54
C ALA A 137 6.60 15.36 0.28
N LYS A 138 6.98 15.63 -0.99
CA LYS A 138 7.89 16.74 -1.33
C LYS A 138 7.29 18.13 -1.13
N GLN A 139 5.97 18.27 -1.27
CA GLN A 139 5.28 19.57 -1.16
C GLN A 139 5.47 20.26 0.20
N PRO A 140 5.19 19.62 1.35
CA PRO A 140 5.37 20.26 2.66
C PRO A 140 6.84 20.60 2.94
N VAL A 141 7.78 19.76 2.53
CA VAL A 141 9.22 20.00 2.69
C VAL A 141 9.65 21.24 1.90
N LEU A 142 9.14 21.38 0.67
CA LEU A 142 9.41 22.55 -0.15
C LEU A 142 8.86 23.83 0.49
N LEU A 143 7.62 23.79 0.98
CA LEU A 143 6.98 24.93 1.64
C LEU A 143 7.74 25.34 2.92
N GLN A 144 8.13 24.37 3.75
CA GLN A 144 8.95 24.62 4.94
C GLN A 144 10.30 25.24 4.59
N LYS A 145 10.96 24.77 3.52
CA LYS A 145 12.22 25.33 3.02
C LYS A 145 12.11 26.82 2.65
N TYR A 146 10.93 27.28 2.24
CA TYR A 146 10.66 28.68 1.94
C TYR A 146 9.97 29.45 3.09
N GLY A 147 9.97 28.89 4.31
CA GLY A 147 9.52 29.58 5.52
C GLY A 147 8.01 29.55 5.76
N TYR A 148 7.25 28.74 5.02
CA TYR A 148 5.82 28.57 5.27
C TYR A 148 5.58 27.55 6.38
N THR A 149 4.65 27.87 7.29
CA THR A 149 4.15 26.91 8.27
C THR A 149 3.23 25.91 7.59
N VAL A 150 3.53 24.62 7.73
CA VAL A 150 2.71 23.54 7.18
C VAL A 150 2.21 22.65 8.32
N LEU A 151 0.90 22.40 8.35
CA LEU A 151 0.29 21.46 9.28
C LEU A 151 0.21 20.09 8.60
N VAL A 152 1.03 19.14 9.06
CA VAL A 152 1.00 17.76 8.59
C VAL A 152 0.18 16.93 9.58
N GLY A 153 -0.83 16.21 9.08
CA GLY A 153 -1.66 15.33 9.89
C GLY A 153 -0.83 14.21 10.53
N LYS A 154 -1.14 13.85 11.78
CA LYS A 154 -0.36 12.87 12.56
C LYS A 154 -0.31 11.47 11.92
N GLU A 155 -1.37 11.08 11.21
CA GLU A 155 -1.41 9.82 10.45
C GLU A 155 -0.66 9.90 9.12
N MET A 156 -0.51 11.10 8.57
CA MET A 156 0.31 11.34 7.38
C MET A 156 1.81 11.25 7.71
N ASN A 157 2.22 11.69 8.91
CA ASN A 157 3.58 11.50 9.42
C ASN A 157 3.96 10.03 9.64
N LEU A 158 2.99 9.11 9.70
CA LEU A 158 3.22 7.66 9.77
C LEU A 158 3.48 7.04 8.38
N HIS A 159 3.26 7.79 7.29
CA HIS A 159 3.73 7.35 5.98
C HIS A 159 5.25 7.43 5.93
N ILE A 160 5.86 6.28 5.61
CA ILE A 160 7.29 6.14 5.35
C ILE A 160 7.86 7.29 4.49
N PHE A 161 7.06 7.82 3.56
CA PHE A 161 7.41 8.88 2.63
C PHE A 161 7.74 10.23 3.27
N TYR A 162 7.16 10.57 4.42
CA TYR A 162 7.52 11.80 5.14
C TYR A 162 8.92 11.70 5.78
N PHE A 163 9.29 10.50 6.26
CA PHE A 163 10.65 10.21 6.71
C PHE A 163 11.66 10.25 5.55
N LEU A 164 11.25 9.90 4.32
CA LEU A 164 12.13 9.90 3.16
C LEU A 164 12.64 11.29 2.77
N VAL A 165 11.80 12.31 2.94
CA VAL A 165 12.06 13.68 2.44
C VAL A 165 12.70 14.59 3.48
N GLY A 166 12.96 14.09 4.70
CA GLY A 166 13.68 14.83 5.74
C GLY A 166 12.86 15.89 6.48
N ALA A 167 11.52 15.80 6.45
CA ALA A 167 10.67 16.62 7.30
C ALA A 167 10.64 16.03 8.72
N GLN A 168 11.24 16.74 9.69
CA GLN A 168 11.08 16.50 11.13
C GLN A 168 10.28 17.64 11.75
#